data_AF-A0A060CMN3-F1
#
_entry.id   AF-A0A060CMN3-F1
#
_cell.length_a   1.000
_cell.length_b   1.000
_cell.length_c   1.000
_cell.angle_alpha   90.00
_cell.angle_beta   90.00
_cell.angle_gamma   90.00
#
_symmetry.space_group_name_H-M   'P 1'
#
loop_
_entity.id
_entity.type
_entity.pdbx_description
1 polymer ?
#
loop_
_entity_poly.entity_id
_entity_poly.type
_entity_poly.pdbx_seq_one_letter_code
_entity_poly.pdbx_strand_id
1 'polypeptide(L)'
;DAETERTYGHMVRINEDCAEGEWERFSNIARGIKREGWSQFANPFDGFIYWSQFSGKGNIILDGDFIRLNTFANDEERKSVVALNLFAGGPVSIADQFNTIRCFALDLSESGTFSS
;
A
#
# COMPACT_ATOMS: atom_id res chain seq x y z
N ASP A 1 8.62 17.89 10.80
CA ASP A 1 8.27 16.47 10.56
C ASP A 1 9.42 15.75 9.85
N ALA A 2 9.75 14.53 10.28
CA ALA A 2 10.79 13.63 9.72
C ALA A 2 12.28 14.03 9.89
N GLU A 3 12.67 14.86 10.86
CA GLU A 3 14.08 15.29 11.02
C GLU A 3 15.03 14.13 11.39
N THR A 4 14.62 13.31 12.36
CA THR A 4 15.38 12.14 12.81
C THR A 4 15.43 11.07 11.72
N GLU A 5 14.28 10.80 11.10
CA GLU A 5 14.08 9.79 10.07
C GLU A 5 14.94 10.09 8.84
N ARG A 6 15.04 11.37 8.43
CA ARG A 6 15.91 11.78 7.31
C ARG A 6 17.40 11.64 7.60
N THR A 7 17.79 11.78 8.86
CA THR A 7 19.22 11.76 9.23
C THR A 7 19.72 10.32 9.45
N TYR A 8 18.88 9.47 10.03
CA TYR A 8 19.31 8.15 10.52
C TYR A 8 18.54 6.98 9.92
N GLY A 9 17.40 7.23 9.26
CA GLY A 9 16.54 6.20 8.69
C GLY A 9 16.70 6.07 7.19
N HIS A 10 16.71 4.82 6.70
CA HIS A 10 16.53 4.56 5.27
C HIS A 10 15.05 4.45 4.89
N MET A 11 14.22 4.03 5.84
CA MET A 11 12.81 3.71 5.65
C MET A 11 12.03 4.01 6.93
N VAL A 12 10.81 4.51 6.80
CA VAL A 12 9.92 4.77 7.93
C VAL A 12 8.51 4.28 7.63
N ARG A 13 7.89 3.59 8.59
CA ARG A 13 6.48 3.21 8.51
C ARG A 13 5.61 4.44 8.70
N ILE A 14 4.59 4.62 7.85
CA ILE A 14 3.79 5.86 7.80
C ILE A 14 2.34 5.68 8.27
N ASN A 15 1.96 4.46 8.62
CA ASN A 15 0.60 4.05 8.97
C ASN A 15 0.59 3.04 10.12
N GLU A 16 -0.61 2.69 10.58
CA GLU A 16 -0.81 1.54 11.48
C GLU A 16 -0.47 0.23 10.76
N ASP A 17 -0.23 -0.82 11.54
CA ASP A 17 0.03 -2.15 11.01
C ASP A 17 -1.14 -2.65 10.14
N CYS A 18 -0.80 -3.43 9.10
CA CYS A 18 -1.74 -3.96 8.10
C CYS A 18 -2.90 -4.76 8.73
N ALA A 19 -2.68 -5.39 9.88
CA ALA A 19 -3.68 -6.14 10.64
C ALA A 19 -4.47 -7.10 9.74
N GLU A 20 -5.79 -6.97 9.67
CA GLU A 20 -6.68 -7.78 8.84
C GLU A 20 -6.50 -7.58 7.32
N GLY A 21 -5.84 -6.51 6.88
CA GLY A 21 -5.74 -6.10 5.49
C GLY A 21 -6.99 -5.35 5.02
N GLU A 22 -7.46 -5.65 3.81
CA GLU A 22 -8.66 -5.08 3.18
C GLU A 22 -8.54 -3.60 2.80
N TRP A 23 -9.52 -3.13 2.02
CA TRP A 23 -9.63 -1.72 1.63
C TRP A 23 -9.81 -0.79 2.84
N GLU A 24 -10.41 -1.30 3.91
CA GLU A 24 -10.62 -0.54 5.13
C GLU A 24 -9.30 -0.05 5.72
N ARG A 25 -8.33 -0.96 5.92
CA ARG A 25 -6.99 -0.61 6.42
C ARG A 25 -6.18 0.19 5.42
N PHE A 26 -6.31 -0.12 4.13
CA PHE A 26 -5.51 0.55 3.10
C PHE A 26 -5.90 2.02 2.88
N SER A 27 -7.19 2.37 2.97
CA SER A 27 -7.65 3.70 2.55
C SER A 27 -8.80 4.32 3.36
N ASN A 28 -9.71 3.55 3.97
CA ASN A 28 -10.91 4.14 4.59
C ASN A 28 -10.70 4.55 6.05
N ILE A 29 -9.96 3.74 6.82
CA ILE A 29 -9.89 3.92 8.27
C ILE A 29 -9.32 5.30 8.59
N ALA A 30 -10.09 6.07 9.37
CA ALA A 30 -9.79 7.44 9.75
C ALA A 30 -9.27 8.33 8.60
N ARG A 31 -9.85 8.17 7.40
CA ARG A 31 -9.42 8.87 6.19
C ARG A 31 -9.34 10.37 6.39
N GLY A 32 -8.23 10.97 5.95
CA GLY A 32 -7.96 12.40 5.99
C GLY A 32 -7.64 12.94 7.40
N ILE A 33 -7.56 12.07 8.42
CA ILE A 33 -7.30 12.48 9.80
C ILE A 33 -5.82 12.27 10.12
N LYS A 34 -5.12 13.39 10.35
CA LYS A 34 -3.78 13.38 10.97
C LYS A 34 -3.92 13.39 12.49
N ARG A 35 -3.21 12.49 13.18
CA ARG A 35 -3.19 12.37 14.64
C ARG A 35 -1.87 12.88 15.22
N GLU A 36 -1.91 13.15 16.53
CA GLU A 36 -0.70 13.36 17.32
C GLU A 36 -0.16 12.02 17.84
N GLY A 37 1.16 11.85 17.79
CA GLY A 37 1.82 10.62 18.18
C GLY A 37 1.76 9.51 17.12
N TRP A 38 2.21 8.32 17.51
CA TRP A 38 2.21 7.15 16.63
C TRP A 38 0.85 6.43 16.66
N SER A 39 0.27 6.08 15.51
CA SER A 39 0.64 6.51 14.16
C SER A 39 -0.04 7.84 13.79
N GLN A 40 0.64 8.66 12.98
CA GLN A 40 0.07 9.95 12.56
C GLN A 40 -1.06 9.79 11.52
N PHE A 41 -1.05 8.71 10.75
CA PHE A 41 -2.15 8.30 9.88
C PHE A 41 -2.51 6.85 10.15
N ALA A 42 -3.79 6.53 10.02
CA ALA A 42 -4.27 5.16 10.23
C ALA A 42 -3.97 4.28 9.02
N ASN A 43 -4.16 4.84 7.82
CA ASN A 43 -4.06 4.13 6.56
C ASN A 43 -2.84 4.59 5.74
N PRO A 44 -2.22 3.70 4.95
CA PRO A 44 -1.06 4.02 4.14
C PRO A 44 -1.39 5.03 3.03
N PHE A 45 -2.63 5.08 2.51
CA PHE A 45 -2.99 5.99 1.43
C PHE A 45 -2.75 7.46 1.81
N ASP A 46 -3.31 7.89 2.95
CA ASP A 46 -3.11 9.25 3.47
C ASP A 46 -1.66 9.47 3.93
N GLY A 47 -1.04 8.45 4.51
CA GLY A 47 0.37 8.47 4.88
C GLY A 47 1.25 8.79 3.68
N PHE A 48 1.11 8.06 2.57
CA PHE A 48 1.93 8.26 1.37
C PHE A 48 1.77 9.67 0.81
N ILE A 49 0.53 10.18 0.78
CA ILE A 49 0.28 11.54 0.32
C ILE A 49 0.97 12.56 1.21
N TYR A 50 0.78 12.49 2.53
CA TYR A 50 1.32 13.47 3.45
C TYR A 50 2.85 13.45 3.51
N TRP A 51 3.45 12.26 3.57
CA TRP A 51 4.90 12.08 3.73
C TRP A 51 5.67 12.18 2.40
N SER A 52 4.98 12.20 1.25
CA SER A 52 5.59 12.29 -0.09
C SER A 52 6.62 13.43 -0.21
N GLN A 53 6.34 14.57 0.43
CA GLN A 53 7.20 15.76 0.47
C GLN A 53 8.60 15.52 1.08
N PHE A 54 8.79 14.41 1.79
CA PHE A 54 10.04 14.04 2.45
C PHE A 54 10.71 12.83 1.82
N SER A 55 10.10 12.24 0.79
CA SER A 55 10.58 11.05 0.09
C SER A 55 11.32 11.37 -1.20
N GLY A 56 11.76 10.35 -1.93
CA GLY A 56 12.41 10.47 -3.24
C GLY A 56 13.90 10.08 -3.23
N LYS A 57 14.56 10.21 -4.38
CA LYS A 57 15.95 9.75 -4.56
C LYS A 57 16.89 10.43 -3.57
N GLY A 58 17.57 9.62 -2.74
CA GLY A 58 18.50 10.10 -1.72
C GLY A 58 17.83 10.54 -0.41
N ASN A 59 16.51 10.44 -0.33
CA ASN A 59 15.72 10.69 0.87
C ASN A 59 15.16 9.37 1.43
N ILE A 60 14.36 9.47 2.50
CA ILE A 60 13.72 8.32 3.14
C ILE A 60 12.76 7.60 2.19
N ILE A 61 12.72 6.28 2.32
CA ILE A 61 11.71 5.43 1.70
C ILE A 61 10.48 5.39 2.62
N LEU A 62 9.29 5.58 2.03
CA LEU A 62 8.04 5.49 2.77
C LEU A 62 7.56 4.03 2.76
N ASP A 63 7.30 3.47 3.94
CA ASP A 63 6.83 2.10 4.11
C ASP A 63 5.35 2.07 4.48
N GLY A 64 4.53 1.55 3.57
CA GLY A 64 3.09 1.36 3.73
C GLY A 64 2.69 0.12 4.54
N ASP A 65 3.67 -0.56 5.15
CA ASP A 65 3.56 -1.85 5.80
C ASP A 65 3.22 -2.99 4.82
N PHE A 66 2.93 -4.18 5.35
CA PHE A 66 2.72 -5.37 4.54
C PHE A 66 1.47 -5.30 3.64
N ILE A 67 1.52 -6.05 2.54
CA ILE A 67 0.44 -6.16 1.56
C ILE A 67 -0.16 -7.57 1.64
N ARG A 68 -1.46 -7.65 1.93
CA ARG A 68 -2.25 -8.89 1.94
C ARG A 68 -3.26 -8.90 0.79
N LEU A 69 -2.81 -9.16 -0.45
CA LEU A 69 -3.65 -9.02 -1.65
C LEU A 69 -4.87 -9.95 -1.63
N ASN A 70 -4.78 -11.07 -0.91
CA ASN A 70 -5.86 -12.04 -0.77
C ASN A 70 -7.09 -11.52 0.00
N THR A 71 -6.97 -10.40 0.72
CA THR A 71 -8.04 -9.81 1.54
C THR A 71 -8.86 -8.74 0.82
N PHE A 72 -8.40 -8.25 -0.34
CA PHE A 72 -9.12 -7.22 -1.10
C PHE A 72 -10.28 -7.83 -1.89
N ALA A 73 -11.32 -7.02 -2.12
CA ALA A 73 -12.59 -7.50 -2.70
C ALA A 73 -12.48 -7.80 -4.20
N ASN A 74 -11.67 -7.03 -4.92
CA ASN A 74 -11.56 -7.10 -6.38
C ASN A 74 -10.15 -6.76 -6.88
N ASP A 75 -9.93 -6.94 -8.18
CA ASP A 75 -8.63 -6.75 -8.82
C ASP A 75 -8.20 -5.29 -8.85
N GLU A 76 -9.15 -4.36 -8.91
CA GLU A 76 -8.86 -2.92 -8.96
C GLU A 76 -8.31 -2.43 -7.62
N GLU A 77 -8.83 -2.92 -6.49
CA GLU A 77 -8.24 -2.65 -5.18
C GLU A 77 -6.81 -3.20 -5.08
N ARG A 78 -6.59 -4.45 -5.52
CA ARG A 78 -5.26 -5.09 -5.51
C ARG A 78 -4.25 -4.32 -6.36
N LYS A 79 -4.64 -3.95 -7.58
CA LYS A 79 -3.83 -3.13 -8.48
C LYS A 79 -3.53 -1.77 -7.86
N SER A 80 -4.50 -1.13 -7.21
CA SER A 80 -4.33 0.16 -6.55
C SER A 80 -3.28 0.11 -5.43
N VAL A 81 -3.32 -0.96 -4.61
CA VAL A 81 -2.36 -1.15 -3.51
C VAL A 81 -0.93 -1.32 -4.02
N VAL A 82 -0.74 -2.17 -5.05
CA VAL A 82 0.58 -2.37 -5.65
C VAL A 82 1.07 -1.09 -6.34
N ALA A 83 0.19 -0.45 -7.13
CA ALA A 83 0.53 0.75 -7.89
C ALA A 83 0.94 1.90 -6.97
N LEU A 84 0.22 2.14 -5.87
CA LEU A 84 0.54 3.23 -4.95
C LEU A 84 1.91 3.03 -4.28
N ASN A 85 2.20 1.81 -3.80
CA ASN A 85 3.51 1.52 -3.22
C ASN A 85 4.64 1.74 -4.24
N LEU A 86 4.44 1.30 -5.49
CA LEU A 86 5.41 1.52 -6.57
C LEU A 86 5.59 3.00 -6.90
N PHE A 87 4.51 3.77 -7.04
CA PHE A 87 4.59 5.19 -7.36
C PHE A 87 5.20 6.02 -6.24
N ALA A 88 4.96 5.64 -4.98
CA ALA A 88 5.59 6.27 -3.82
C ALA A 88 7.08 5.89 -3.65
N GLY A 89 7.60 4.93 -4.44
CA GLY A 89 8.93 4.38 -4.26
C GLY A 89 9.07 3.54 -2.98
N GLY A 90 7.95 3.10 -2.41
CA GLY A 90 7.87 2.26 -1.23
C GLY A 90 8.12 0.78 -1.53
N PRO A 91 8.29 -0.04 -0.48
CA PRO A 91 8.49 -1.47 -0.63
C PRO A 91 7.21 -2.18 -1.09
N VAL A 92 7.37 -3.25 -1.88
CA VAL A 92 6.27 -4.19 -2.20
C VAL A 92 6.42 -5.42 -1.31
N SER A 93 5.92 -5.32 -0.09
CA SER A 93 6.12 -6.30 0.99
C SER A 93 4.96 -7.29 1.10
N ILE A 94 4.94 -8.34 0.28
CA ILE A 94 3.85 -9.32 0.26
C ILE A 94 3.82 -10.19 1.53
N ALA A 95 2.66 -10.27 2.17
CA ALA A 95 2.39 -11.11 3.35
C ALA A 95 1.33 -12.20 3.12
N ASP A 96 0.88 -12.37 1.87
CA ASP A 96 0.06 -13.53 1.50
C ASP A 96 0.84 -14.83 1.73
N GLN A 97 0.20 -15.83 2.35
CA GLN A 97 0.79 -17.15 2.52
C GLN A 97 0.66 -17.97 1.23
N PHE A 98 1.56 -18.94 1.03
CA PHE A 98 1.58 -19.81 -0.15
C PHE A 98 0.25 -20.56 -0.40
N ASN A 99 -0.55 -20.79 0.65
CA ASN A 99 -1.84 -21.47 0.60
C ASN A 99 -3.04 -20.51 0.61
N THR A 100 -2.81 -19.21 0.79
CA THR A 100 -3.86 -18.19 0.76
C THR A 100 -3.77 -17.29 -0.48
N ILE A 101 -2.65 -17.34 -1.21
CA ILE A 101 -2.51 -16.71 -2.52
C ILE A 101 -3.52 -17.37 -3.47
N ARG A 102 -4.54 -16.61 -3.86
CA ARG A 102 -5.61 -17.13 -4.72
C ARG A 102 -5.16 -17.12 -6.17
N CYS A 103 -5.55 -18.16 -6.90
CA CYS A 103 -5.42 -18.17 -8.35
C CYS A 103 -6.40 -17.13 -8.93
N PHE A 104 -5.86 -16.16 -9.65
CA PHE A 104 -6.66 -15.25 -10.46
C PHE A 104 -7.24 -16.01 -11.64
N ALA A 105 -8.56 -16.00 -11.77
CA ALA A 105 -9.14 -16.21 -13.09
C ALA A 105 -8.78 -14.96 -13.90
N LEU A 106 -7.86 -15.10 -14.85
CA LEU A 106 -7.89 -14.22 -16.01
C LEU A 106 -9.30 -14.36 -16.57
N ASP A 107 -10.10 -13.31 -16.44
CA ASP A 107 -11.35 -13.22 -17.17
C ASP A 107 -10.99 -13.15 -18.66
N LEU A 108 -10.88 -14.31 -19.29
CA LEU A 108 -10.63 -14.46 -20.73
C LEU A 108 -11.92 -14.17 -21.54
N SER A 109 -12.96 -13.57 -20.96
CA SER A 109 -14.22 -13.30 -21.67
C SER A 109 -14.15 -12.16 -22.70
N GLU A 110 -13.01 -11.47 -22.85
CA GLU A 110 -12.79 -10.49 -23.92
C GLU A 110 -11.82 -10.95 -25.04
N SER A 111 -11.55 -12.25 -25.20
CA SER A 111 -10.99 -12.73 -26.48
C SER A 111 -12.13 -12.85 -27.50
N GLY A 112 -12.40 -11.74 -28.18
CA GLY A 112 -13.28 -11.72 -29.35
C GLY A 112 -12.98 -12.88 -30.29
N THR A 113 -14.01 -13.62 -30.64
CA THR A 113 -13.97 -14.66 -31.66
C THR A 113 -13.36 -14.11 -32.95
N PHE A 114 -12.15 -14.55 -33.29
CA PHE A 114 -11.65 -14.40 -34.65
C PHE A 114 -12.28 -15.54 -35.46
N SER A 115 -13.35 -15.24 -36.19
CA SER A 115 -13.93 -16.19 -37.15
C SER A 115 -12.97 -16.36 -38.34
N SER A 116 -12.62 -17.62 -38.63
CA SER A 116 -11.86 -18.08 -39.79
C SER A 116 -12.53 -17.76 -41.12
#